data_AF-A0A8T6BJZ1-F1
#
_entry.id   AF-A0A8T6BJZ1-F1
#
_cell.length_a   1.000
_cell.length_b   1.000
_cell.length_c   1.000
_cell.angle_alpha   90.00
_cell.angle_beta   90.00
_cell.angle_gamma   90.00
#
_symmetry.space_group_name_H-M   'P 1'
#
loop_
_entity.id
_entity.type
_entity.pdbx_description
1 polymer ?
#
loop_
_entity_poly.entity_id
_entity_poly.type
_entity_poly.pdbx_seq_one_letter_code
_entity_poly.pdbx_strand_id
1 'polypeptide(L)' 'MQILFNDQPMQCAAGQTVHELLEQLDQRQAGAALAINQQIVPREQW' A
#
# COMPACT_ATOMS: atom_id res chain seq x y z
N MET A 1 -12.44 -3.17 3.97
CA MET A 1 -12.35 -3.18 2.49
C MET A 1 -11.38 -4.27 2.10
N GLN A 2 -11.63 -4.98 1.00
CA GLN A 2 -10.72 -6.03 0.52
C GLN A 2 -9.89 -5.51 -0.64
N ILE A 3 -8.58 -5.73 -0.58
CA ILE A 3 -7.61 -5.39 -1.64
C ILE A 3 -6.75 -6.59 -1.98
N LEU A 4 -6.06 -6.51 -3.12
CA LEU A 4 -4.91 -7.37 -3.43
C LEU A 4 -3.63 -6.61 -3.10
N PHE A 5 -2.83 -7.17 -2.20
CA PHE A 5 -1.50 -6.67 -1.87
C PHE A 5 -0.49 -7.72 -2.31
N ASN A 6 0.36 -7.41 -3.30
CA ASN A 6 1.31 -8.37 -3.90
C ASN A 6 0.66 -9.71 -4.25
N ASP A 7 -0.46 -9.65 -4.99
CA ASP A 7 -1.25 -10.82 -5.41
C ASP A 7 -1.87 -11.65 -4.28
N GLN A 8 -1.86 -11.15 -3.04
CA GLN A 8 -2.53 -11.77 -1.90
C GLN A 8 -3.75 -10.96 -1.47
N PRO A 9 -4.93 -11.59 -1.33
CA PRO A 9 -6.11 -10.90 -0.82
C PRO A 9 -5.93 -10.57 0.66
N MET A 10 -6.19 -9.31 1.04
CA MET A 10 -6.16 -8.87 2.43
C MET A 10 -7.31 -7.90 2.75
N GLN A 11 -7.65 -7.80 4.03
CA GLN A 11 -8.58 -6.79 4.53
C GLN A 11 -7.79 -5.58 5.03
N CYS A 12 -8.26 -4.38 4.67
CA CYS A 12 -7.78 -3.10 5.19
C CYS A 12 -8.97 -2.24 5.64
N ALA A 13 -8.75 -1.22 6.46
CA ALA A 13 -9.84 -0.30 6.81
C ALA A 13 -10.16 0.62 5.61
N ALA A 14 -11.42 1.02 5.51
CA ALA A 14 -11.82 1.98 4.48
C ALA A 14 -11.35 3.39 4.86
N GLY A 15 -10.93 4.19 3.88
CA GLY A 15 -10.47 5.57 4.09
C GLY A 15 -9.05 5.70 4.66
N GLN A 16 -8.29 4.61 4.74
CA GLN A 16 -6.86 4.66 5.08
C GLN A 16 -6.03 5.22 3.92
N THR A 17 -5.01 5.99 4.26
CA THR A 17 -3.94 6.38 3.35
C THR A 17 -2.99 5.21 3.06
N VAL A 18 -2.20 5.33 2.00
CA VAL A 18 -1.21 4.29 1.66
C VAL A 18 -0.12 4.25 2.73
N HIS A 19 0.27 5.38 3.31
CA HIS A 19 1.20 5.46 4.42
C HIS A 19 0.73 4.66 5.64
N GLU A 20 -0.49 4.88 6.10
CA GLU A 20 -1.07 4.17 7.25
C GLU A 20 -1.14 2.66 6.98
N LEU A 21 -1.49 2.25 5.76
CA LEU A 21 -1.52 0.85 5.38
C LEU A 21 -0.12 0.21 5.43
N LEU A 22 0.91 0.91 4.92
CA LEU A 22 2.29 0.41 4.92
C LEU A 22 2.88 0.33 6.33
N GLU A 23 2.56 1.28 7.22
CA GLU A 23 2.94 1.21 8.63
C GLU A 23 2.30 0.01 9.33
N GLN A 24 1.00 -0.25 9.10
CA GLN A 24 0.31 -1.41 9.67
C GLN A 24 0.89 -2.76 9.21
N LEU A 25 1.42 -2.80 7.99
CA LEU A 25 2.03 -3.98 7.40
C LEU A 25 3.52 -4.14 7.74
N ASP A 26 4.08 -3.27 8.59
CA ASP A 26 5.51 -3.20 8.94
C ASP A 26 6.41 -3.22 7.69
N GLN A 27 5.98 -2.51 6.63
CA GLN A 27 6.70 -2.48 5.36
C GLN A 27 7.81 -1.44 5.40
N ARG A 28 9.02 -1.88 5.06
CA ARG A 28 10.16 -0.97 4.89
C ARG A 28 9.93 -0.11 3.65
N GLN A 29 9.77 1.19 3.86
CA GLN A 29 9.55 2.16 2.78
C GLN A 29 10.84 2.53 2.02
N ALA A 30 12.01 2.35 2.63
CA ALA A 30 13.29 2.69 2.01
C ALA A 30 13.68 1.67 0.93
N GLY A 31 13.89 2.14 -0.31
CA GLY A 31 14.24 1.29 -1.46
C GLY A 31 13.04 0.53 -2.05
N ALA A 32 11.83 0.77 -1.56
CA ALA A 32 10.60 0.20 -2.11
C ALA A 32 10.01 1.09 -3.21
N ALA A 33 9.21 0.50 -4.08
CA ALA A 33 8.32 1.19 -5.01
C ALA A 33 6.90 0.63 -4.84
N LEU A 34 5.90 1.49 -4.92
CA LEU A 34 4.50 1.12 -4.75
C LEU A 34 3.74 1.34 -6.05
N ALA A 35 2.91 0.36 -6.40
CA ALA A 35 1.98 0.44 -7.51
C ALA A 35 0.55 0.18 -7.04
N ILE A 36 -0.40 0.99 -7.50
CA ILE A 36 -1.83 0.75 -7.32
C ILE A 36 -2.41 0.51 -8.70
N ASN A 37 -3.05 -0.65 -8.89
CA ASN A 37 -3.67 -1.02 -10.17
C ASN A 37 -2.71 -0.86 -11.37
N GLN A 38 -1.48 -1.35 -11.22
CA GLN A 38 -0.40 -1.28 -12.25
C GLN A 38 0.15 0.13 -12.52
N GLN A 39 -0.26 1.14 -11.76
CA GLN A 39 0.29 2.50 -11.86
C GLN A 39 1.22 2.79 -10.69
N ILE A 40 2.45 3.22 -10.98
CA ILE A 40 3.42 3.59 -9.94
C ILE A 40 2.95 4.87 -9.24
N VAL A 41 2.91 4.84 -7.91
CA VAL A 41 2.57 5.99 -7.08
C VAL A 41 3.87 6.63 -6.59
N PRO A 42 4.10 7.93 -6.86
CA PRO A 42 5.26 8.66 -6.33
C PRO A 42 5.27 8.65 -4.80
N ARG A 43 6.45 8.57 -4.20
CA ARG A 43 6.61 8.46 -2.74
C ARG A 43 6.02 9.62 -1.94
N GLU A 44 5.92 10.80 -2.55
CA GLU A 44 5.27 11.97 -1.96
C GLU A 44 3.74 11.83 -1.84
N GLN A 45 3.15 10.81 -2.48
CA GLN A 45 1.72 10.52 -2.51
C GLN A 45 1.37 9.18 -1.83
N TRP A 46 2.33 8.56 -1.15
CA TRP A 46 2.08 7.39 -0.30
C TRP A 46 1.38 7.86 0.99
#